data_AF-A0A2R6GTU2-F1
#
_entry.id   AF-A0A2R6GTU2-F1
#
_cell.length_a   1.000
_cell.length_b   1.000
_cell.length_c   1.000
_cell.angle_alpha   90.00
_cell.angle_beta   90.00
_cell.angle_gamma   90.00
#
_symmetry.space_group_name_H-M   'P 1'
#
loop_
_entity.id
_entity.type
_entity.pdbx_description
1 polymer ?
#
loop_
_entity_poly.entity_id
_entity_poly.type
_entity_poly.pdbx_seq_one_letter_code
_entity_poly.pdbx_strand_id
1 'polypeptide(L)'
;MQLGSDPLSELAIPDGTTVEEHDLVTDGDVVVGGQSTVEFGVRGRSVIADERVRFGGHIEAEGDCRLDMWCDVADNVLVGEDAYIGERVHIGGELRVAGDLDIGDDVDIEDGFEANGWIVIRNPMPTIVFLFVYLSQLLRIGEDEAAEEVLSEMLGEDDEYEPLLIPRGASVSDDAWRVSTPAVVGDDCRLHGNVRAETMEIGRDNVVFGSLRARGDIVLGRGSEIKGDVTTRNGDVQIGPGVKVWGDISAETVALHENATIDGMIRAGEEMRMHTDEVLSRPDEDAEAMAEMAGKLGGDGGSTEQANTDTTEMDHTADSDFTAESEEPADGAETPTPAGNDTETPTDE
;
A
#
# COMPACT_ATOMS: atom_id res chain seq x y z
N MET A 1 8.78 24.16 22.41
CA MET A 1 7.52 23.86 21.69
C MET A 1 7.91 23.69 20.24
N GLN A 2 8.19 22.45 19.82
CA GLN A 2 8.43 22.15 18.41
C GLN A 2 7.07 22.24 17.71
N LEU A 3 6.98 23.16 16.77
CA LEU A 3 5.86 23.32 15.85
C LEU A 3 5.95 22.21 14.81
N GLY A 4 4.89 21.42 14.68
CA GLY A 4 4.69 20.41 13.64
C GLY A 4 5.60 19.19 13.76
N SER A 5 5.02 18.03 14.07
CA SER A 5 5.60 16.76 13.61
C SER A 5 5.82 16.89 12.09
N ASP A 6 7.05 16.68 11.63
CA ASP A 6 7.32 16.59 10.19
C ASP A 6 6.48 15.40 9.69
N PRO A 7 5.49 15.59 8.80
CA PRO A 7 4.63 14.50 8.35
C PRO A 7 5.44 13.39 7.66
N LEU A 8 6.66 13.69 7.19
CA LEU A 8 7.61 12.74 6.61
C LEU A 8 8.66 12.26 7.63
N SER A 9 8.35 12.37 8.93
CA SER A 9 9.22 11.88 10.01
C SER A 9 9.13 10.38 10.24
N GLU A 10 8.18 9.69 9.59
CA GLU A 10 8.02 8.24 9.63
C GLU A 10 7.58 7.69 8.27
N LEU A 11 7.80 6.39 8.09
CA LEU A 11 7.18 5.63 7.01
C LEU A 11 5.80 5.19 7.48
N ALA A 12 4.74 5.67 6.84
CA ALA A 12 3.38 5.25 7.12
C ALA A 12 2.82 4.53 5.91
N ILE A 13 2.47 3.26 6.06
CA ILE A 13 1.81 2.46 5.03
C ILE A 13 0.35 2.30 5.47
N PRO A 14 -0.63 2.85 4.72
CA PRO A 14 -2.04 2.77 5.09
C PRO A 14 -2.59 1.37 4.88
N ASP A 15 -3.76 1.13 5.45
CA ASP A 15 -4.46 -0.15 5.39
C ASP A 15 -4.70 -0.61 3.94
N GLY A 16 -4.71 -1.92 3.70
CA GLY A 16 -4.95 -2.50 2.37
C GLY A 16 -3.82 -2.32 1.35
N THR A 17 -2.73 -1.62 1.70
CA THR A 17 -1.61 -1.39 0.77
C THR A 17 -1.02 -2.72 0.29
N THR A 18 -0.91 -2.87 -1.03
CA THR A 18 -0.41 -4.10 -1.65
C THR A 18 0.77 -3.80 -2.55
N VAL A 19 1.85 -4.58 -2.38
CA VAL A 19 2.95 -4.65 -3.34
C VAL A 19 2.64 -5.76 -4.34
N GLU A 20 2.21 -5.35 -5.53
CA GLU A 20 2.15 -6.22 -6.70
C GLU A 20 3.53 -6.24 -7.36
N GLU A 21 3.86 -7.28 -8.14
CA GLU A 21 5.23 -7.65 -8.56
C GLU A 21 6.18 -6.47 -8.89
N HIS A 22 5.68 -5.42 -9.53
CA HIS A 22 6.44 -4.21 -9.82
C HIS A 22 5.77 -2.93 -9.30
N ASP A 23 4.60 -2.99 -8.66
CA ASP A 23 3.77 -1.82 -8.37
C ASP A 23 3.38 -1.75 -6.89
N LEU A 24 3.49 -0.56 -6.33
CA LEU A 24 2.99 -0.22 -5.00
C LEU A 24 1.61 0.40 -5.15
N VAL A 25 0.59 -0.34 -4.74
CA VAL A 25 -0.83 0.02 -4.92
C VAL A 25 -1.44 0.38 -3.56
N THR A 26 -2.06 1.56 -3.50
CA THR A 26 -2.81 2.05 -2.35
C THR A 26 -4.07 2.77 -2.82
N ASP A 27 -5.14 2.74 -2.04
CA ASP A 27 -6.38 3.47 -2.34
C ASP A 27 -6.26 4.97 -2.02
N GLY A 28 -5.38 5.32 -1.06
CA GLY A 28 -5.12 6.70 -0.66
C GLY A 28 -4.11 7.44 -1.54
N ASP A 29 -3.74 8.64 -1.09
CA ASP A 29 -2.68 9.42 -1.74
C ASP A 29 -1.29 8.86 -1.40
N VAL A 30 -0.33 9.09 -2.29
CA VAL A 30 1.07 8.70 -2.10
C VAL A 30 1.93 9.95 -1.98
N VAL A 31 2.58 10.13 -0.85
CA VAL A 31 3.51 11.24 -0.61
C VAL A 31 4.92 10.70 -0.44
N VAL A 32 5.81 11.08 -1.35
CA VAL A 32 7.21 10.67 -1.35
C VAL A 32 8.11 11.83 -0.98
N GLY A 33 8.77 11.70 0.16
CA GLY A 33 9.73 12.67 0.65
C GLY A 33 10.98 12.77 -0.22
N GLY A 34 11.58 13.95 -0.26
CA GLY A 34 12.69 14.24 -1.15
C GLY A 34 13.92 13.35 -0.94
N GLN A 35 14.73 13.25 -1.99
CA GLN A 35 15.95 12.42 -2.08
C GLN A 35 15.71 10.91 -1.89
N SER A 36 14.47 10.45 -2.06
CA SER A 36 14.11 9.04 -1.94
C SER A 36 14.24 8.33 -3.28
N THR A 37 14.25 7.00 -3.23
CA THR A 37 14.24 6.14 -4.42
C THR A 37 13.20 5.06 -4.22
N VAL A 38 12.22 5.00 -5.13
CA VAL A 38 11.17 4.01 -5.18
C VAL A 38 11.40 3.22 -6.47
N GLU A 39 11.83 1.96 -6.38
CA GLU A 39 12.12 1.15 -7.58
C GLU A 39 10.85 0.59 -8.22
N PHE A 40 9.74 0.56 -7.49
CA PHE A 40 8.43 0.15 -7.99
C PHE A 40 7.78 1.23 -8.87
N GLY A 41 6.80 0.82 -9.67
CA GLY A 41 5.72 1.69 -10.09
C GLY A 41 4.83 2.06 -8.91
N VAL A 42 4.16 3.21 -8.99
CA VAL A 42 3.33 3.74 -7.91
C VAL A 42 1.94 4.00 -8.46
N ARG A 43 0.94 3.39 -7.81
CA ARG A 43 -0.46 3.57 -8.11
C ARG A 43 -1.20 4.04 -6.87
N GLY A 44 -1.91 5.16 -6.98
CA GLY A 44 -2.76 5.66 -5.93
C GLY A 44 -3.73 6.73 -6.41
N ARG A 45 -4.46 7.33 -5.47
CA ARG A 45 -5.39 8.41 -5.77
C ARG A 45 -4.66 9.63 -6.30
N SER A 46 -3.84 10.28 -5.48
CA SER A 46 -2.94 11.35 -5.92
C SER A 46 -1.49 10.99 -5.61
N VAL A 47 -0.53 11.42 -6.44
CA VAL A 47 0.90 11.16 -6.21
C VAL A 47 1.65 12.46 -6.07
N ILE A 48 2.29 12.67 -4.92
CA ILE A 48 3.07 13.86 -4.59
C ILE A 48 4.52 13.43 -4.31
N ALA A 49 5.45 13.84 -5.16
CA ALA A 49 6.87 13.64 -4.97
C ALA A 49 7.58 14.97 -4.71
N ASP A 50 8.29 15.06 -3.59
CA ASP A 50 9.15 16.18 -3.22
C ASP A 50 10.45 16.15 -4.07
N GLU A 51 11.42 17.03 -3.78
CA GLU A 51 12.60 17.20 -4.64
C GLU A 51 13.48 15.94 -4.78
N ARG A 52 14.02 15.69 -5.97
CA ARG A 52 15.03 14.65 -6.25
C ARG A 52 14.58 13.22 -5.92
N VAL A 53 13.30 12.94 -6.06
CA VAL A 53 12.79 11.56 -5.96
C VAL A 53 13.07 10.82 -7.27
N ARG A 54 13.45 9.55 -7.17
CA ARG A 54 13.58 8.66 -8.33
C ARG A 54 12.54 7.55 -8.27
N PHE A 55 11.82 7.36 -9.37
CA PHE A 55 10.89 6.27 -9.59
C PHE A 55 11.47 5.31 -10.64
N GLY A 56 11.59 4.04 -10.30
CA GLY A 56 12.09 2.98 -11.17
C GLY A 56 11.02 2.38 -12.08
N GLY A 57 9.74 2.53 -11.72
CA GLY A 57 8.60 2.15 -12.53
C GLY A 57 7.77 3.35 -12.99
N HIS A 58 6.52 3.06 -13.38
CA HIS A 58 5.56 4.05 -13.84
C HIS A 58 4.83 4.72 -12.67
N ILE A 59 4.18 5.84 -12.95
CA ILE A 59 3.28 6.50 -11.98
C ILE A 59 1.87 6.49 -12.57
N GLU A 60 0.91 5.98 -11.81
CA GLU A 60 -0.52 6.01 -12.14
C GLU A 60 -1.27 6.71 -11.00
N ALA A 61 -1.68 7.95 -11.24
CA ALA A 61 -2.51 8.72 -10.32
C ALA A 61 -3.93 8.81 -10.87
N GLU A 62 -4.93 8.37 -10.11
CA GLU A 62 -6.35 8.49 -10.51
C GLU A 62 -6.83 9.95 -10.49
N GLY A 63 -6.30 10.75 -9.56
CA GLY A 63 -6.47 12.18 -9.43
C GLY A 63 -5.23 12.94 -9.89
N ASP A 64 -4.70 13.79 -9.01
CA ASP A 64 -3.60 14.70 -9.33
C ASP A 64 -2.21 14.07 -9.18
N CYS A 65 -1.27 14.53 -10.00
CA CYS A 65 0.14 14.18 -9.86
C CYS A 65 1.02 15.42 -9.73
N ARG A 66 1.86 15.47 -8.70
CA ARG A 66 2.82 16.55 -8.45
C ARG A 66 4.22 15.99 -8.31
N LEU A 67 5.10 16.31 -9.26
CA LEU A 67 6.52 15.98 -9.19
C LEU A 67 7.31 17.27 -8.98
N ASP A 68 8.08 17.39 -7.89
CA ASP A 68 8.90 18.57 -7.65
C ASP A 68 10.26 18.50 -8.40
N MET A 69 11.12 19.48 -8.17
CA MET A 69 12.36 19.69 -8.92
C MET A 69 13.27 18.47 -8.91
N TRP A 70 13.88 18.19 -10.08
CA TRP A 70 14.83 17.10 -10.29
C TRP A 70 14.30 15.69 -10.00
N CYS A 71 12.98 15.49 -10.05
CA CYS A 71 12.45 14.14 -10.06
C CYS A 71 12.84 13.40 -11.35
N ASP A 72 12.99 12.09 -11.25
CA ASP A 72 13.33 11.21 -12.36
C ASP A 72 12.38 10.01 -12.33
N VAL A 73 11.60 9.83 -13.39
CA VAL A 73 10.69 8.69 -13.57
C VAL A 73 11.19 7.87 -14.74
N ALA A 74 11.50 6.59 -14.50
CA ALA A 74 12.09 5.73 -15.52
C ALA A 74 11.08 5.29 -16.61
N ASP A 75 9.80 5.31 -16.30
CA ASP A 75 8.71 4.81 -17.17
C ASP A 75 7.63 5.89 -17.35
N ASN A 76 6.42 5.48 -17.74
CA ASN A 76 5.29 6.33 -18.04
C ASN A 76 4.72 7.04 -16.80
N VAL A 77 4.12 8.21 -17.02
CA VAL A 77 3.34 8.94 -16.00
C VAL A 77 1.92 9.14 -16.53
N LEU A 78 0.96 8.54 -15.85
CA LEU A 78 -0.47 8.57 -16.18
C LEU A 78 -1.21 9.30 -15.07
N VAL A 79 -1.94 10.36 -15.44
CA VAL A 79 -2.64 11.23 -14.50
C VAL A 79 -4.09 11.41 -14.93
N GLY A 80 -5.02 11.06 -14.05
CA GLY A 80 -6.46 11.10 -14.31
C GLY A 80 -7.08 12.50 -14.18
N GLU A 81 -6.47 13.39 -13.40
CA GLU A 81 -6.87 14.80 -13.28
C GLU A 81 -5.71 15.73 -13.71
N ASP A 82 -5.23 16.61 -12.83
CA ASP A 82 -4.25 17.64 -13.17
C ASP A 82 -2.82 17.21 -12.82
N ALA A 83 -1.86 17.61 -13.66
CA ALA A 83 -0.45 17.29 -13.47
C ALA A 83 0.40 18.55 -13.27
N TYR A 84 1.22 18.54 -12.23
CA TYR A 84 2.18 19.58 -11.88
C TYR A 84 3.60 19.00 -11.94
N ILE A 85 4.32 19.30 -13.03
CA ILE A 85 5.67 18.80 -13.25
C ILE A 85 6.67 19.93 -13.01
N GLY A 86 7.51 19.77 -11.99
CA GLY A 86 8.48 20.75 -11.54
C GLY A 86 9.66 20.94 -12.49
N GLU A 87 10.59 21.81 -12.12
CA GLU A 87 11.76 22.10 -12.95
C GLU A 87 12.70 20.90 -13.08
N ARG A 88 13.27 20.70 -14.27
CA ARG A 88 14.30 19.68 -14.54
C ARG A 88 13.88 18.26 -14.18
N VAL A 89 12.59 17.98 -14.30
CA VAL A 89 12.08 16.63 -14.20
C VAL A 89 12.44 15.86 -15.46
N HIS A 90 12.79 14.59 -15.30
CA HIS A 90 13.04 13.65 -16.38
C HIS A 90 11.98 12.55 -16.34
N ILE A 91 11.35 12.28 -17.48
CA ILE A 91 10.40 11.18 -17.67
C ILE A 91 10.90 10.33 -18.85
N GLY A 92 11.31 9.10 -18.55
CA GLY A 92 11.82 8.14 -19.52
C GLY A 92 10.75 7.54 -20.43
N GLY A 93 9.48 7.58 -20.03
CA GLY A 93 8.34 7.15 -20.83
C GLY A 93 7.49 8.30 -21.38
N GLU A 94 6.19 8.00 -21.56
CA GLU A 94 5.17 8.95 -22.01
C GLU A 94 4.47 9.60 -20.82
N LEU A 95 4.20 10.91 -20.90
CA LEU A 95 3.36 11.63 -19.94
C LEU A 95 1.94 11.80 -20.51
N ARG A 96 0.94 11.18 -19.88
CA ARG A 96 -0.48 11.34 -20.24
C ARG A 96 -1.26 11.98 -19.11
N VAL A 97 -1.95 13.07 -19.41
CA VAL A 97 -2.72 13.85 -18.45
C VAL A 97 -4.12 14.07 -19.01
N ALA A 98 -5.14 13.64 -18.26
CA ALA A 98 -6.52 13.84 -18.68
C ALA A 98 -7.06 15.26 -18.40
N GLY A 99 -6.49 15.96 -17.42
CA GLY A 99 -6.79 17.36 -17.09
C GLY A 99 -5.76 18.35 -17.61
N ASP A 100 -5.53 19.40 -16.82
CA ASP A 100 -4.57 20.48 -17.10
C ASP A 100 -3.13 20.04 -16.76
N LEU A 101 -2.16 20.55 -17.51
CA LEU A 101 -0.74 20.26 -17.32
C LEU A 101 0.03 21.56 -17.08
N ASP A 102 0.47 21.78 -15.84
CA ASP A 102 1.45 22.80 -15.49
C ASP A 102 2.86 22.17 -15.53
N ILE A 103 3.72 22.69 -16.40
CA ILE A 103 5.08 22.16 -16.61
C ILE A 103 6.14 23.24 -16.37
N GLY A 104 7.16 22.89 -15.59
CA GLY A 104 8.29 23.73 -15.22
C GLY A 104 9.33 23.89 -16.32
N ASP A 105 10.43 24.54 -15.96
CA ASP A 105 11.55 24.78 -16.87
C ASP A 105 12.43 23.53 -17.03
N ASP A 106 13.00 23.32 -18.22
CA ASP A 106 13.95 22.26 -18.55
C ASP A 106 13.45 20.82 -18.28
N VAL A 107 12.15 20.56 -18.43
CA VAL A 107 11.58 19.21 -18.33
C VAL A 107 11.88 18.40 -19.60
N ASP A 108 12.35 17.16 -19.42
CA ASP A 108 12.70 16.22 -20.49
C ASP A 108 11.76 15.01 -20.44
N ILE A 109 11.13 14.70 -21.58
CA ILE A 109 10.16 13.60 -21.72
C ILE A 109 10.53 12.84 -22.98
N GLU A 110 11.01 11.60 -22.84
CA GLU A 110 11.63 10.85 -23.94
C GLU A 110 10.61 10.43 -25.02
N ASP A 111 9.46 9.85 -24.61
CA ASP A 111 8.46 9.32 -25.54
C ASP A 111 7.33 10.31 -25.88
N GLY A 112 7.41 11.53 -25.35
CA GLY A 112 6.46 12.61 -25.58
C GLY A 112 5.36 12.72 -24.53
N PHE A 113 4.46 13.69 -24.72
CA PHE A 113 3.37 13.95 -23.78
C PHE A 113 2.04 14.26 -24.48
N GLU A 114 0.94 13.85 -23.84
CA GLU A 114 -0.44 14.13 -24.23
C GLU A 114 -1.19 14.73 -23.04
N ALA A 115 -1.83 15.88 -23.25
CA ALA A 115 -2.70 16.51 -22.27
C ALA A 115 -4.02 16.91 -22.94
N ASN A 116 -5.15 16.52 -22.33
CA ASN A 116 -6.48 16.86 -22.84
C ASN A 116 -6.93 18.27 -22.42
N GLY A 117 -6.39 18.80 -21.32
CA GLY A 117 -6.65 20.15 -20.82
C GLY A 117 -5.66 21.20 -21.33
N TRP A 118 -5.51 22.27 -20.55
CA TRP A 118 -4.61 23.37 -20.86
C TRP A 118 -3.19 23.05 -20.45
N ILE A 119 -2.26 23.20 -21.39
CA ILE A 119 -0.82 23.09 -21.10
C ILE A 119 -0.30 24.49 -20.79
N VAL A 120 0.26 24.67 -19.60
CA VAL A 120 0.84 25.94 -19.18
C VAL A 120 2.27 25.75 -18.72
N ILE A 121 3.20 26.42 -19.42
CA ILE A 121 4.63 26.39 -19.09
C ILE A 121 4.93 27.55 -18.13
N ARG A 122 5.00 27.25 -16.83
CA ARG A 122 5.30 28.19 -15.74
C ARG A 122 5.98 27.43 -14.61
N ASN A 123 6.78 28.11 -13.80
CA ASN A 123 7.14 27.61 -12.49
C ASN A 123 5.99 27.95 -11.52
N PRO A 124 5.08 27.00 -11.16
CA PRO A 124 3.89 27.32 -10.39
C PRO A 124 4.30 27.83 -9.01
N MET A 125 3.69 28.94 -8.59
CA MET A 125 3.86 29.42 -7.23
C MET A 125 3.35 28.34 -6.27
N PRO A 126 4.11 27.94 -5.24
CA PRO A 126 3.65 26.93 -4.29
C PRO A 126 2.27 27.30 -3.73
N THR A 127 1.32 26.36 -3.77
CA THR A 127 -0.09 26.57 -3.36
C THR A 127 -0.19 27.17 -1.95
N ILE A 128 0.73 26.78 -1.06
CA ILE A 128 0.86 27.34 0.29
C ILE A 128 1.02 28.87 0.30
N VAL A 129 1.78 29.44 -0.65
CA VAL A 129 2.00 30.89 -0.76
C VAL A 129 0.73 31.59 -1.21
N PHE A 130 0.03 31.02 -2.18
CA PHE A 130 -1.26 31.53 -2.62
C PHE A 130 -2.28 31.53 -1.46
N LEU A 131 -2.38 30.42 -0.73
CA LEU A 131 -3.22 30.29 0.45
C LEU A 131 -2.88 31.34 1.51
N PHE A 132 -1.60 31.54 1.82
CA PHE A 132 -1.16 32.59 2.75
C PHE A 132 -1.60 33.98 2.30
N VAL A 133 -1.47 34.31 1.01
CA VAL A 133 -1.89 35.60 0.46
C VAL A 133 -3.41 35.75 0.55
N TYR A 134 -4.17 34.71 0.21
CA TYR A 134 -5.62 34.71 0.22
C TYR A 134 -6.18 34.85 1.65
N LEU A 135 -5.72 34.02 2.60
CA LEU A 135 -6.08 34.11 4.01
C LEU A 135 -5.68 35.46 4.61
N SER A 136 -4.48 35.96 4.29
CA SER A 136 -4.05 37.30 4.73
C SER A 136 -4.99 38.41 4.22
N GLN A 137 -5.57 38.23 3.03
CA GLN A 137 -6.49 39.19 2.45
C GLN A 137 -7.87 39.13 3.09
N LEU A 138 -8.41 37.93 3.36
CA LEU A 138 -9.67 37.74 4.10
C LEU A 138 -9.58 38.36 5.51
N LEU A 139 -8.52 38.03 6.25
CA LEU A 139 -8.27 38.57 7.59
C LEU A 139 -8.09 40.10 7.58
N ARG A 140 -7.48 40.65 6.53
CA ARG A 140 -7.30 42.10 6.38
C ARG A 140 -8.61 42.83 6.05
N ILE A 141 -9.54 42.16 5.37
CA ILE A 141 -10.88 42.69 5.06
C ILE A 141 -11.85 42.45 6.23
N GLY A 142 -11.47 41.60 7.20
CA GLY A 142 -12.24 41.28 8.41
C GLY A 142 -13.25 40.15 8.21
N GLU A 143 -13.06 39.32 7.18
CA GLU A 143 -13.87 38.13 6.91
C GLU A 143 -13.25 36.91 7.61
N ASP A 144 -13.26 36.93 8.94
CA ASP A 144 -12.66 35.87 9.75
C ASP A 144 -13.40 34.52 9.57
N GLU A 145 -14.74 34.54 9.41
CA GLU A 145 -15.55 33.34 9.18
C GLU A 145 -15.20 32.64 7.86
N ALA A 146 -15.02 33.39 6.76
CA ALA A 146 -14.64 32.82 5.46
C ALA A 146 -13.21 32.28 5.46
N ALA A 147 -12.31 32.91 6.22
CA ALA A 147 -10.95 32.41 6.40
C ALA A 147 -10.93 31.08 7.18
N GLU A 148 -11.79 30.97 8.20
CA GLU A 148 -11.93 29.76 9.01
C GLU A 148 -12.61 28.62 8.23
N GLU A 149 -13.61 28.94 7.40
CA GLU A 149 -14.26 27.99 6.47
C GLU A 149 -13.25 27.39 5.48
N VAL A 150 -12.48 28.24 4.77
CA VAL A 150 -11.46 27.79 3.81
C VAL A 150 -10.35 26.98 4.49
N LEU A 151 -9.96 27.36 5.70
CA LEU A 151 -8.99 26.59 6.48
C LEU A 151 -9.57 25.24 6.90
N SER A 152 -10.84 25.18 7.27
CA SER A 152 -11.52 23.94 7.67
C SER A 152 -11.81 23.00 6.51
N GLU A 153 -12.15 23.50 5.31
CA GLU A 153 -12.30 22.68 4.11
C GLU A 153 -10.96 22.09 3.65
N MET A 154 -9.87 22.86 3.73
CA MET A 154 -8.54 22.37 3.35
C MET A 154 -7.88 21.47 4.41
N LEU A 155 -8.23 21.63 5.68
CA LEU A 155 -7.79 20.74 6.77
C LEU A 155 -8.83 19.66 7.08
N GLY A 156 -9.89 19.57 6.26
CA GLY A 156 -11.03 18.70 6.50
C GLY A 156 -10.60 17.25 6.59
N GLU A 157 -11.03 16.59 7.66
CA GLU A 157 -10.76 15.18 8.02
C GLU A 157 -11.49 14.17 7.10
N ASP A 158 -11.87 14.57 5.88
CA ASP A 158 -12.70 13.81 4.93
C ASP A 158 -11.87 13.02 3.90
N ASP A 159 -10.58 12.81 4.15
CA ASP A 159 -9.85 11.77 3.43
C ASP A 159 -10.23 10.42 4.02
N GLU A 160 -11.15 9.73 3.35
CA GLU A 160 -11.61 8.38 3.69
C GLU A 160 -10.45 7.36 3.76
N TYR A 161 -9.26 7.72 3.24
CA TYR A 161 -8.06 6.90 3.21
C TYR A 161 -6.85 7.65 3.75
N GLU A 162 -6.11 7.03 4.68
CA GLU A 162 -4.81 7.54 5.11
C GLU A 162 -3.79 7.49 3.95
N PRO A 163 -2.90 8.49 3.82
CA PRO A 163 -1.92 8.51 2.75
C PRO A 163 -0.74 7.57 3.03
N LEU A 164 -0.19 6.99 1.97
CA LEU A 164 1.12 6.33 1.98
C LEU A 164 2.22 7.39 2.06
N LEU A 165 2.95 7.42 3.18
CA LEU A 165 4.02 8.38 3.43
C LEU A 165 5.38 7.69 3.36
N ILE A 166 6.16 8.00 2.33
CA ILE A 166 7.55 7.57 2.22
C ILE A 166 8.46 8.70 2.72
N PRO A 167 9.24 8.49 3.80
CA PRO A 167 10.02 9.55 4.42
C PRO A 167 11.22 9.93 3.57
N ARG A 168 11.84 11.06 3.87
CA ARG A 168 12.99 11.58 3.12
C ARG A 168 14.19 10.62 3.15
N GLY A 169 14.85 10.46 2.01
CA GLY A 169 16.01 9.60 1.86
C GLY A 169 15.70 8.10 2.01
N ALA A 170 14.44 7.71 1.87
CA ALA A 170 14.03 6.31 1.85
C ALA A 170 14.48 5.60 0.56
N SER A 171 14.70 4.29 0.66
CA SER A 171 14.93 3.42 -0.49
C SER A 171 13.94 2.27 -0.41
N VAL A 172 13.01 2.21 -1.35
CA VAL A 172 11.88 1.26 -1.40
C VAL A 172 12.01 0.43 -2.67
N SER A 173 12.13 -0.89 -2.53
CA SER A 173 12.39 -1.86 -3.61
C SER A 173 11.85 -3.24 -3.25
N ASP A 174 11.72 -4.15 -4.23
CA ASP A 174 11.26 -5.53 -4.02
C ASP A 174 12.21 -6.30 -3.07
N ASP A 175 13.50 -5.98 -3.10
CA ASP A 175 14.48 -6.60 -2.20
C ASP A 175 14.38 -6.07 -0.76
N ALA A 176 14.23 -4.75 -0.61
CA ALA A 176 14.30 -4.10 0.69
C ALA A 176 13.71 -2.70 0.73
N TRP A 177 13.00 -2.44 1.84
CA TRP A 177 12.52 -1.14 2.23
C TRP A 177 13.44 -0.62 3.32
N ARG A 178 14.14 0.49 3.09
CA ARG A 178 15.13 1.06 4.00
C ARG A 178 14.74 2.48 4.34
N VAL A 179 14.41 2.68 5.60
CA VAL A 179 14.09 3.98 6.17
C VAL A 179 14.94 4.21 7.42
N SER A 180 15.33 5.46 7.64
CA SER A 180 16.08 5.86 8.85
C SER A 180 15.18 6.26 10.00
N THR A 181 13.88 6.36 9.74
CA THR A 181 12.80 6.79 10.63
C THR A 181 12.04 5.59 11.20
N PRO A 182 11.11 5.80 12.15
CA PRO A 182 10.07 4.82 12.47
C PRO A 182 9.28 4.40 11.24
N ALA A 183 8.73 3.19 11.30
CA ALA A 183 7.82 2.65 10.29
C ALA A 183 6.54 2.13 10.95
N VAL A 184 5.39 2.55 10.45
CA VAL A 184 4.06 2.10 10.83
C VAL A 184 3.42 1.47 9.60
N VAL A 185 2.96 0.24 9.74
CA VAL A 185 2.18 -0.46 8.73
C VAL A 185 0.76 -0.64 9.24
N GLY A 186 -0.21 -0.29 8.40
CA GLY A 186 -1.63 -0.47 8.58
C GLY A 186 -2.07 -1.93 8.77
N ASP A 187 -3.37 -2.15 8.69
CA ASP A 187 -4.03 -3.44 8.73
C ASP A 187 -4.22 -3.98 7.29
N ASP A 188 -4.33 -5.31 7.11
CA ASP A 188 -4.54 -5.99 5.82
C ASP A 188 -3.57 -5.58 4.68
N CYS A 189 -2.30 -5.29 5.02
CA CYS A 189 -1.30 -4.98 4.02
C CYS A 189 -0.58 -6.25 3.55
N ARG A 190 -0.20 -6.26 2.26
CA ARG A 190 0.63 -7.31 1.67
C ARG A 190 1.93 -6.72 1.14
N LEU A 191 3.00 -6.92 1.89
CA LEU A 191 4.30 -6.31 1.60
C LEU A 191 5.30 -7.34 1.07
N HIS A 192 6.13 -6.89 0.13
CA HIS A 192 7.24 -7.64 -0.41
C HIS A 192 8.58 -6.94 -0.09
N GLY A 193 9.56 -7.74 0.32
CA GLY A 193 10.91 -7.27 0.59
C GLY A 193 11.25 -7.12 2.07
N ASN A 194 12.55 -6.92 2.34
CA ASN A 194 13.06 -6.81 3.70
C ASN A 194 12.89 -5.40 4.25
N VAL A 195 12.06 -5.22 5.28
CA VAL A 195 11.81 -3.91 5.89
C VAL A 195 12.88 -3.59 6.94
N ARG A 196 13.48 -2.41 6.81
CA ARG A 196 14.51 -1.87 7.72
C ARG A 196 14.13 -0.48 8.18
N ALA A 197 13.91 -0.33 9.48
CA ALA A 197 13.49 0.93 10.10
C ALA A 197 14.22 1.22 11.41
N GLU A 198 13.98 2.39 12.00
CA GLU A 198 14.42 2.69 13.36
C GLU A 198 13.66 1.85 14.38
N THR A 199 12.34 2.01 14.41
CA THR A 199 11.35 1.18 15.12
C THR A 199 10.29 0.75 14.12
N MET A 200 9.51 -0.27 14.44
CA MET A 200 8.50 -0.78 13.52
C MET A 200 7.26 -1.25 14.24
N GLU A 201 6.12 -0.72 13.85
CA GLU A 201 4.80 -1.19 14.26
C GLU A 201 4.09 -1.76 13.04
N ILE A 202 3.68 -3.01 13.11
CA ILE A 202 2.89 -3.66 12.08
C ILE A 202 1.51 -3.91 12.63
N GLY A 203 0.49 -3.49 11.89
CA GLY A 203 -0.91 -3.69 12.22
C GLY A 203 -1.36 -5.14 12.22
N ARG A 204 -2.67 -5.31 12.04
CA ARG A 204 -3.39 -6.59 12.09
C ARG A 204 -3.48 -7.23 10.72
N ASP A 205 -3.54 -8.56 10.72
CA ASP A 205 -3.86 -9.39 9.56
C ASP A 205 -2.97 -9.11 8.31
N ASN A 206 -1.74 -8.66 8.55
CA ASN A 206 -0.77 -8.35 7.51
C ASN A 206 -0.03 -9.59 7.00
N VAL A 207 0.41 -9.58 5.74
CA VAL A 207 1.31 -10.60 5.19
C VAL A 207 2.59 -9.95 4.67
N VAL A 208 3.71 -10.20 5.35
CA VAL A 208 5.02 -9.68 4.95
C VAL A 208 5.89 -10.80 4.38
N PHE A 209 6.23 -10.67 3.10
CA PHE A 209 7.16 -11.55 2.38
C PHE A 209 8.57 -10.99 2.46
N GLY A 210 9.20 -11.15 3.62
CA GLY A 210 10.56 -10.70 3.86
C GLY A 210 10.91 -10.67 5.34
N SER A 211 12.16 -10.36 5.63
CA SER A 211 12.63 -10.23 7.00
C SER A 211 12.44 -8.79 7.50
N LEU A 212 12.02 -8.67 8.75
CA LEU A 212 11.85 -7.42 9.48
C LEU A 212 13.10 -7.12 10.30
N ARG A 213 13.66 -5.92 10.15
CA ARG A 213 14.82 -5.50 10.94
C ARG A 213 14.69 -4.07 11.45
N ALA A 214 14.62 -3.91 12.77
CA ALA A 214 14.62 -2.60 13.41
C ALA A 214 15.92 -2.35 14.18
N ARG A 215 16.22 -1.08 14.47
CA ARG A 215 17.29 -0.70 15.40
C ARG A 215 16.81 -0.79 16.85
N GLY A 216 15.61 -0.31 17.11
CA GLY A 216 14.86 -0.42 18.37
C GLY A 216 13.76 -1.46 18.26
N ASP A 217 12.59 -1.10 18.77
CA ASP A 217 11.50 -2.04 19.03
C ASP A 217 10.72 -2.45 17.77
N ILE A 218 10.17 -3.67 17.79
CA ILE A 218 9.23 -4.18 16.79
C ILE A 218 7.96 -4.64 17.50
N VAL A 219 6.81 -4.13 17.07
CA VAL A 219 5.49 -4.54 17.53
C VAL A 219 4.75 -5.19 16.37
N LEU A 220 4.21 -6.38 16.60
CA LEU A 220 3.47 -7.16 15.60
C LEU A 220 2.03 -7.33 16.03
N GLY A 221 1.10 -6.71 15.30
CA GLY A 221 -0.34 -6.78 15.53
C GLY A 221 -0.93 -8.15 15.26
N ARG A 222 -2.16 -8.32 15.75
CA ARG A 222 -2.90 -9.60 15.72
C ARG A 222 -2.95 -10.22 14.33
N GLY A 223 -2.83 -11.54 14.23
CA GLY A 223 -3.12 -12.29 13.00
C GLY A 223 -2.09 -12.12 11.87
N SER A 224 -1.09 -11.25 12.03
CA SER A 224 -0.08 -10.99 11.01
C SER A 224 0.86 -12.19 10.76
N GLU A 225 1.19 -12.44 9.50
CA GLU A 225 2.06 -13.51 9.03
C GLU A 225 3.36 -12.93 8.45
N ILE A 226 4.50 -13.30 9.05
CA ILE A 226 5.82 -12.85 8.62
C ILE A 226 6.60 -14.03 8.07
N LYS A 227 6.83 -14.00 6.76
CA LYS A 227 7.55 -15.04 6.00
C LYS A 227 9.05 -14.74 5.94
N GLY A 228 9.63 -14.47 7.10
CA GLY A 228 11.03 -14.14 7.25
C GLY A 228 11.44 -14.06 8.71
N ASP A 229 12.64 -13.53 8.94
CA ASP A 229 13.21 -13.35 10.27
C ASP A 229 12.79 -12.00 10.87
N VAL A 230 12.64 -11.96 12.19
CA VAL A 230 12.39 -10.71 12.94
C VAL A 230 13.60 -10.41 13.80
N THR A 231 14.30 -9.32 13.52
CA THR A 231 15.56 -8.99 14.21
C THR A 231 15.57 -7.54 14.68
N THR A 232 15.79 -7.32 15.97
CA THR A 232 16.14 -6.00 16.51
C THR A 232 17.63 -5.91 16.82
N ARG A 233 18.17 -4.70 16.88
CA ARG A 233 19.56 -4.49 17.29
C ARG A 233 19.69 -4.29 18.79
N ASN A 234 18.96 -3.33 19.33
CA ASN A 234 18.94 -2.96 20.75
C ASN A 234 17.50 -2.63 21.19
N GLY A 235 16.57 -3.54 20.91
CA GLY A 235 15.16 -3.30 21.17
C GLY A 235 14.39 -4.58 21.42
N ASP A 236 13.16 -4.39 21.85
CA ASP A 236 12.25 -5.47 22.23
C ASP A 236 11.35 -5.87 21.06
N VAL A 237 10.95 -7.14 21.04
CA VAL A 237 9.96 -7.64 20.09
C VAL A 237 8.69 -8.01 20.86
N GLN A 238 7.58 -7.35 20.54
CA GLN A 238 6.26 -7.65 21.09
C GLN A 238 5.40 -8.31 20.01
N ILE A 239 4.91 -9.50 20.31
CA ILE A 239 4.18 -10.34 19.36
C ILE A 239 2.75 -10.51 19.82
N GLY A 240 1.81 -9.95 19.07
CA GLY A 240 0.38 -10.00 19.33
C GLY A 240 -0.27 -11.37 19.12
N PRO A 241 -1.58 -11.48 19.42
CA PRO A 241 -2.31 -12.73 19.35
C PRO A 241 -2.41 -13.27 17.92
N GLY A 242 -2.21 -14.58 17.73
CA GLY A 242 -2.39 -15.24 16.43
C GLY A 242 -1.31 -14.91 15.39
N VAL A 243 -0.28 -14.14 15.74
CA VAL A 243 0.84 -13.85 14.84
C VAL A 243 1.60 -15.13 14.49
N LYS A 244 1.98 -15.25 13.23
CA LYS A 244 2.82 -16.36 12.75
C LYS A 244 4.14 -15.85 12.18
N VAL A 245 5.26 -16.28 12.77
CA VAL A 245 6.60 -16.00 12.27
C VAL A 245 7.24 -17.29 11.76
N TRP A 246 7.58 -17.32 10.48
CA TRP A 246 8.19 -18.51 9.85
C TRP A 246 9.69 -18.62 10.08
N GLY A 247 10.37 -17.48 10.28
CA GLY A 247 11.82 -17.41 10.49
C GLY A 247 12.24 -17.34 11.96
N ASP A 248 13.50 -16.95 12.15
CA ASP A 248 14.12 -16.75 13.46
C ASP A 248 13.71 -15.41 14.07
N ILE A 249 13.64 -15.36 15.40
CA ILE A 249 13.44 -14.11 16.16
C ILE A 249 14.69 -13.82 16.98
N SER A 250 15.23 -12.60 16.87
CA SER A 250 16.40 -12.15 17.62
C SER A 250 16.18 -10.76 18.20
N ALA A 251 16.16 -10.64 19.53
CA ALA A 251 15.94 -9.38 20.23
C ALA A 251 16.60 -9.34 21.62
N GLU A 252 16.57 -8.18 22.29
CA GLU A 252 16.97 -8.08 23.71
C GLU A 252 15.92 -8.75 24.59
N THR A 253 14.68 -8.26 24.56
CA THR A 253 13.52 -8.93 25.17
C THR A 253 12.55 -9.42 24.10
N VAL A 254 11.99 -10.61 24.29
CA VAL A 254 10.90 -11.13 23.45
C VAL A 254 9.66 -11.33 24.30
N ALA A 255 8.59 -10.56 24.04
CA ALA A 255 7.27 -10.72 24.62
C ALA A 255 6.36 -11.45 23.63
N LEU A 256 5.92 -12.65 24.00
CA LEU A 256 5.14 -13.53 23.14
C LEU A 256 3.70 -13.68 23.63
N HIS A 257 2.72 -13.48 22.76
CA HIS A 257 1.35 -13.91 23.04
C HIS A 257 1.25 -15.44 23.11
N GLU A 258 0.42 -15.97 24.02
CA GLU A 258 0.19 -17.41 24.15
C GLU A 258 -0.36 -18.10 22.90
N ASN A 259 -0.95 -17.31 21.99
CA ASN A 259 -1.56 -17.75 20.74
C ASN A 259 -0.67 -17.45 19.51
N ALA A 260 0.55 -16.95 19.70
CA ALA A 260 1.49 -16.73 18.61
C ALA A 260 2.24 -18.02 18.26
N THR A 261 2.54 -18.22 16.97
CA THR A 261 3.28 -19.39 16.47
C THR A 261 4.60 -18.95 15.84
N ILE A 262 5.69 -19.59 16.26
CA ILE A 262 7.03 -19.33 15.70
C ILE A 262 7.61 -20.65 15.23
N ASP A 263 7.91 -20.75 13.94
CA ASP A 263 8.47 -21.96 13.32
C ASP A 263 10.02 -21.99 13.36
N GLY A 264 10.67 -20.85 13.65
CA GLY A 264 12.13 -20.73 13.77
C GLY A 264 12.67 -20.69 15.20
N MET A 265 13.95 -20.31 15.33
CA MET A 265 14.64 -20.19 16.61
C MET A 265 14.42 -18.81 17.25
N ILE A 266 14.10 -18.80 18.54
CA ILE A 266 14.00 -17.58 19.34
C ILE A 266 15.31 -17.35 20.11
N ARG A 267 15.91 -16.17 19.92
CA ARG A 267 17.09 -15.68 20.64
C ARG A 267 16.74 -14.39 21.37
N ALA A 268 16.55 -14.48 22.69
CA ALA A 268 16.44 -13.33 23.57
C ALA A 268 17.79 -13.10 24.26
N GLY A 269 18.31 -11.88 24.18
CA GLY A 269 19.57 -11.47 24.81
C GLY A 269 19.45 -11.33 26.33
N GLU A 270 18.29 -10.86 26.80
CA GLU A 270 18.01 -10.62 28.23
C GLU A 270 16.90 -11.54 28.76
N GLU A 271 15.66 -11.33 28.34
CA GLU A 271 14.50 -12.04 28.88
C GLU A 271 13.48 -12.45 27.80
N MET A 272 12.79 -13.56 28.05
CA MET A 272 11.61 -13.96 27.29
C MET A 272 10.40 -13.96 28.23
N ARG A 273 9.32 -13.28 27.84
CA ARG A 273 8.07 -13.21 28.61
C ARG A 273 6.90 -13.68 27.76
N MET A 274 5.88 -14.21 28.45
CA MET A 274 4.59 -14.51 27.84
C MET A 274 3.53 -13.54 28.37
N HIS A 275 2.62 -13.12 27.51
CA HIS A 275 1.47 -12.27 27.86
C HIS A 275 0.19 -12.73 27.15
N THR A 276 -0.95 -12.20 27.60
CA THR A 276 -2.28 -12.45 27.00
C THR A 276 -2.93 -11.15 26.52
N ASP A 277 -2.22 -10.03 26.61
CA ASP A 277 -2.72 -8.71 26.25
C ASP A 277 -2.49 -8.42 24.77
N GLU A 278 -3.26 -7.48 24.23
CA GLU A 278 -2.97 -6.89 22.92
C GLU A 278 -1.73 -5.98 23.01
N VAL A 279 -1.00 -5.89 21.90
CA VAL A 279 0.27 -5.17 21.82
C VAL A 279 0.16 -3.80 21.15
N LEU A 280 -0.85 -3.62 20.30
CA LEU A 280 -1.09 -2.35 19.62
C LEU A 280 -1.84 -1.39 20.56
N SER A 281 -1.47 -0.12 20.51
CA SER A 281 -2.11 0.93 21.31
C SER A 281 -3.36 1.52 20.64
N ARG A 282 -3.47 1.37 19.31
CA ARG A 282 -4.62 1.82 18.53
C ARG A 282 -5.82 0.86 18.68
N PRO A 283 -7.05 1.38 18.76
CA PRO A 283 -8.26 0.57 18.80
C PRO A 283 -8.41 -0.29 17.54
N ASP A 284 -9.23 -1.33 17.63
CA ASP A 284 -9.56 -2.20 16.51
C ASP A 284 -10.85 -1.69 15.88
N GLU A 285 -10.73 -0.79 14.91
CA GLU A 285 -11.89 -0.14 14.28
C GLU A 285 -12.79 -1.18 13.61
N ASP A 286 -12.22 -2.20 12.98
CA ASP A 286 -12.95 -3.32 12.40
C ASP A 286 -13.70 -4.13 13.46
N ALA A 287 -13.05 -4.46 14.58
CA ALA A 287 -13.69 -5.17 15.68
C ALA A 287 -14.75 -4.30 16.38
N GLU A 288 -14.53 -2.99 16.51
CA GLU A 288 -15.49 -2.04 17.06
C GLU A 288 -16.72 -1.91 16.15
N ALA A 289 -16.52 -1.77 14.83
CA ALA A 289 -17.57 -1.72 13.83
C ALA A 289 -18.38 -3.03 13.82
N MET A 290 -17.70 -4.19 13.86
CA MET A 290 -18.34 -5.50 13.99
C MET A 290 -19.13 -5.63 15.30
N ALA A 291 -18.59 -5.18 16.43
CA ALA A 291 -19.25 -5.22 17.72
C ALA A 291 -20.49 -4.31 17.75
N GLU A 292 -20.42 -3.14 17.10
CA GLU A 292 -21.55 -2.24 16.94
C GLU A 292 -22.64 -2.86 16.04
N MET A 293 -22.26 -3.47 14.92
CA MET A 293 -23.19 -4.21 14.04
C MET A 293 -23.86 -5.37 14.78
N ALA A 294 -23.09 -6.15 15.54
CA ALA A 294 -23.59 -7.26 16.34
C ALA A 294 -24.54 -6.78 17.45
N GLY A 295 -24.24 -5.65 18.09
CA GLY A 295 -25.11 -5.00 19.07
C GLY A 295 -26.45 -4.54 18.45
N LYS A 296 -26.41 -4.02 17.22
CA LYS A 296 -27.60 -3.63 16.45
C LYS A 296 -28.46 -4.84 16.06
N LEU A 297 -27.86 -5.98 15.72
CA LEU A 297 -28.54 -7.24 15.39
C LEU A 297 -29.09 -7.98 16.62
N GLY A 298 -28.49 -7.79 17.80
CA GLY A 298 -28.97 -8.36 19.07
C GLY A 298 -30.20 -7.68 19.69
N GLY A 299 -30.70 -6.60 19.07
CA GLY A 299 -31.77 -5.74 19.59
C GLY A 299 -33.21 -6.11 19.19
N ASP A 300 -33.43 -7.06 18.27
CA ASP A 300 -34.78 -7.49 17.85
C ASP A 300 -35.08 -8.93 18.25
N GLY A 301 -35.21 -9.15 19.55
CA GLY A 301 -35.62 -10.42 20.13
C GLY A 301 -36.85 -10.27 21.01
N GLY A 302 -38.05 -10.27 20.42
CA GLY A 302 -39.28 -10.33 21.22
C GLY A 302 -40.62 -10.32 20.50
N SER A 303 -41.02 -11.42 19.84
CA SER A 303 -42.29 -12.10 20.18
C SER A 303 -42.37 -13.51 19.58
N THR A 304 -42.61 -14.46 20.48
CA THR A 304 -42.83 -15.88 20.22
C THR A 304 -44.28 -16.12 19.79
N GLU A 305 -44.51 -16.86 18.71
CA GLU A 305 -45.73 -17.67 18.56
C GLU A 305 -45.36 -19.08 18.09
N GLN A 306 -45.60 -20.05 18.98
CA GLN A 306 -45.50 -21.48 18.72
C GLN A 306 -46.73 -22.00 17.97
N ALA A 307 -46.53 -22.87 16.99
CA ALA A 307 -47.50 -23.92 16.66
C ALA A 307 -46.75 -25.17 16.17
N ASN A 308 -47.19 -26.32 16.69
CA ASN A 308 -46.52 -27.62 16.69
C ASN A 308 -47.25 -28.64 15.78
N THR A 309 -46.54 -29.68 15.32
CA THR A 309 -47.01 -31.03 14.87
C THR A 309 -47.79 -31.10 13.52
N ASP A 310 -47.71 -32.11 12.63
CA ASP A 310 -47.17 -33.49 12.64
C ASP A 310 -47.14 -34.08 11.19
N THR A 311 -46.29 -35.10 10.92
CA THR A 311 -46.34 -36.16 9.84
C THR A 311 -46.42 -35.75 8.34
N THR A 312 -45.69 -36.33 7.36
CA THR A 312 -45.58 -37.75 6.93
C THR A 312 -44.41 -37.92 5.94
N GLU A 313 -43.81 -39.11 5.90
CA GLU A 313 -42.83 -39.62 4.91
C GLU A 313 -43.35 -39.74 3.46
N MET A 314 -42.43 -40.02 2.52
CA MET A 314 -42.61 -40.55 1.14
C MET A 314 -43.01 -39.50 0.07
N ASP A 315 -42.52 -39.45 -1.17
CA ASP A 315 -41.65 -40.28 -2.02
C ASP A 315 -41.60 -39.61 -3.42
N HIS A 316 -40.67 -40.05 -4.29
CA HIS A 316 -40.67 -39.96 -5.76
C HIS A 316 -40.50 -38.59 -6.46
N THR A 317 -39.32 -38.29 -7.03
CA THR A 317 -38.77 -38.65 -8.37
C THR A 317 -39.28 -37.83 -9.56
N ALA A 318 -38.30 -37.35 -10.34
CA ALA A 318 -38.29 -37.13 -11.79
C ALA A 318 -39.26 -36.05 -12.33
N ASP A 319 -39.01 -35.31 -13.40
CA ASP A 319 -38.09 -35.46 -14.52
C ASP A 319 -38.09 -34.13 -15.29
N SER A 320 -36.97 -33.75 -15.92
CA SER A 320 -36.91 -33.52 -17.37
C SER A 320 -35.59 -32.85 -17.77
N ASP A 321 -34.67 -33.70 -18.20
CA ASP A 321 -33.67 -33.43 -19.23
C ASP A 321 -34.25 -32.67 -20.44
N PHE A 322 -33.42 -31.86 -21.10
CA PHE A 322 -33.17 -32.13 -22.52
C PHE A 322 -31.73 -31.80 -22.91
N THR A 323 -31.12 -32.84 -23.47
CA THR A 323 -29.74 -33.10 -23.80
C THR A 323 -29.31 -32.55 -25.16
N ALA A 324 -27.99 -32.48 -25.32
CA ALA A 324 -27.28 -32.53 -26.59
C ALA A 324 -27.65 -33.76 -27.43
N GLU A 325 -27.62 -33.60 -28.75
CA GLU A 325 -27.50 -34.72 -29.69
C GLU A 325 -26.06 -34.82 -30.19
N SER A 326 -25.57 -36.05 -30.14
CA SER A 326 -24.33 -36.55 -30.70
C SER A 326 -24.61 -37.26 -32.03
N GLU A 327 -23.66 -37.20 -32.96
CA GLU A 327 -23.46 -38.27 -33.96
C GLU A 327 -21.95 -38.47 -34.19
N GLU A 328 -21.49 -39.67 -33.84
CA GLU A 328 -20.33 -40.38 -34.43
C GLU A 328 -20.86 -41.31 -35.55
N PRO A 329 -20.06 -42.00 -36.43
CA PRO A 329 -18.70 -42.50 -36.16
C PRO A 329 -17.70 -42.64 -37.36
N ALA A 330 -16.48 -43.09 -37.00
CA ALA A 330 -15.53 -43.98 -37.72
C ALA A 330 -14.76 -43.40 -38.94
N ASP A 331 -13.50 -43.72 -39.24
CA ASP A 331 -12.54 -44.77 -38.85
C ASP A 331 -11.13 -44.32 -39.31
N GLY A 332 -10.05 -44.89 -38.78
CA GLY A 332 -8.74 -44.85 -39.43
C GLY A 332 -7.53 -44.61 -38.52
N ALA A 333 -7.12 -45.65 -37.80
CA ALA A 333 -5.85 -45.73 -37.09
C ALA A 333 -4.63 -45.71 -38.03
N GLU A 334 -3.50 -45.18 -37.57
CA GLU A 334 -2.22 -45.92 -37.46
C GLU A 334 -1.18 -45.13 -36.65
N THR A 335 -0.40 -45.88 -35.85
CA THR A 335 0.63 -45.43 -34.90
C THR A 335 2.05 -45.69 -35.51
N PRO A 336 3.20 -45.52 -34.81
CA PRO A 336 4.17 -44.45 -35.08
C PRO A 336 5.59 -44.92 -35.51
N THR A 337 6.54 -43.97 -35.49
CA THR A 337 8.00 -44.08 -35.23
C THR A 337 9.00 -44.09 -36.43
N PRO A 338 10.34 -43.87 -36.24
CA PRO A 338 11.04 -42.63 -36.64
C PRO A 338 12.29 -42.87 -37.53
N ALA A 339 12.95 -41.80 -37.98
CA ALA A 339 14.38 -41.64 -38.40
C ALA A 339 14.46 -40.43 -39.35
N GLY A 340 15.47 -39.56 -39.39
CA GLY A 340 16.82 -39.53 -38.84
C GLY A 340 17.72 -38.75 -39.83
N ASN A 341 18.61 -37.89 -39.31
CA ASN A 341 19.85 -37.37 -39.92
C ASN A 341 19.70 -36.41 -41.13
N ASP A 342 20.53 -35.40 -41.39
CA ASP A 342 21.96 -35.13 -41.14
C ASP A 342 22.20 -33.60 -41.26
N THR A 343 22.95 -32.96 -40.35
CA THR A 343 24.38 -32.55 -40.46
C THR A 343 24.67 -31.44 -41.48
N GLU A 344 25.05 -30.24 -41.00
CA GLU A 344 26.30 -29.55 -41.37
C GLU A 344 26.52 -28.26 -40.55
N THR A 345 27.67 -28.19 -39.87
CA THR A 345 28.29 -26.98 -39.28
C THR A 345 29.33 -26.40 -40.29
N PRO A 346 30.22 -25.45 -39.91
CA PRO A 346 30.23 -24.04 -40.31
C PRO A 346 31.38 -23.63 -41.27
N THR A 347 31.37 -22.43 -41.85
CA THR A 347 32.61 -21.72 -42.29
C THR A 347 32.39 -20.22 -42.52
N ASP A 348 33.31 -19.42 -41.96
CA ASP A 348 33.83 -18.08 -42.30
C ASP A 348 33.17 -17.25 -43.43
N GLU A 349 32.81 -16.00 -43.12
CA GLU A 349 33.57 -14.78 -43.51
C GLU A 349 33.27 -13.61 -42.56
#